data_AF-A0AAF0Q8D6-F1
#
_entry.id   AF-A0AAF0Q8D6-F1
#
_cell.length_a   1.000
_cell.length_b   1.000
_cell.length_c   1.000
_cell.angle_alpha   90.00
_cell.angle_beta   90.00
_cell.angle_gamma   90.00
#
_symmetry.space_group_name_H-M   'P 1'
#
loop_
_entity.id
_entity.type
_entity.pdbx_description
1 polymer ?
#
loop_
_entity_poly.entity_id
_entity_poly.type
_entity_poly.pdbx_seq_one_letter_code
_entity_poly.pdbx_strand_id
1 'polypeptide(L)'
;AGTAQLSPTGFMLNPGQSVSVSVPTGWSGRLWGRTFCSQDSSTGKFACATGDCGSGTVECSGAGAAPPATLAEFTLNGAGGLDFYDVSLVDGYNLPMLITPQGGVGNCSTTGCVVDLNGSCPNELKKMMNSLSSECVGCKSACEAFGDPKYCCSGSYATPDTCKPTEYSSFFKRACPRAYSYAYDDGTSTFTCGSADYVITFCPVPSDSPKSPGGGAGDGSSATSRGVLTNSPSPFLTSLIITILAAVWDMKQLH
;
A
#
# COMPACT_ATOMS: atom_id res chain seq x y z
N ALA A 1 -12.43 4.35 8.29
CA ALA A 1 -12.01 5.18 9.43
C ALA A 1 -12.80 6.48 9.39
N GLY A 2 -13.28 6.99 10.52
CA GLY A 2 -14.22 8.12 10.62
C GLY A 2 -13.68 9.50 10.20
N THR A 3 -12.70 9.55 9.29
CA THR A 3 -12.14 10.79 8.71
C THR A 3 -12.72 11.03 7.33
N ALA A 4 -12.65 12.29 6.86
CA ALA A 4 -13.19 12.68 5.56
C ALA A 4 -12.60 11.85 4.41
N GLN A 5 -13.42 11.61 3.39
CA GLN A 5 -12.99 10.97 2.15
C GLN A 5 -11.95 11.86 1.44
N LEU A 6 -10.94 11.23 0.85
CA LEU A 6 -10.03 11.92 -0.05
C LEU A 6 -10.74 12.19 -1.38
N SER A 7 -10.28 13.21 -2.10
CA SER A 7 -10.73 13.48 -3.46
C SER A 7 -9.50 13.54 -4.39
N PRO A 8 -9.43 12.69 -5.44
CA PRO A 8 -10.40 11.65 -5.81
C PRO A 8 -10.41 10.43 -4.87
N THR A 9 -11.49 9.65 -4.88
CA THR A 9 -11.61 8.34 -4.19
C THR A 9 -11.24 7.15 -5.08
N GLY A 10 -11.02 7.37 -6.38
CA GLY A 10 -10.51 6.37 -7.31
C GLY A 10 -10.13 6.99 -8.66
N PHE A 11 -9.07 6.49 -9.27
CA PHE A 11 -8.57 7.00 -10.56
C PHE A 11 -7.84 5.88 -11.33
N MET A 12 -7.61 6.10 -12.62
CA MET A 12 -6.79 5.22 -13.46
C MET A 12 -5.32 5.63 -13.35
N LEU A 13 -4.43 4.65 -13.25
CA LEU A 13 -2.99 4.85 -13.18
C LEU A 13 -2.31 3.87 -14.13
N ASN A 14 -1.84 4.34 -15.28
CA ASN A 14 -1.16 3.50 -16.25
C ASN A 14 0.29 3.20 -15.81
N PRO A 15 0.92 2.12 -16.33
CA PRO A 15 2.33 1.84 -16.06
C PRO A 15 3.23 3.05 -16.33
N GLY A 16 4.12 3.35 -15.38
CA GLY A 16 5.02 4.50 -15.41
C GLY A 16 4.39 5.83 -14.99
N GLN A 17 3.08 5.88 -14.73
CA GLN A 17 2.44 7.11 -14.25
C GLN A 17 2.55 7.26 -12.74
N SER A 18 2.42 8.51 -12.29
CA SER A 18 2.22 8.86 -10.90
C SER A 18 1.11 9.90 -10.74
N VAL A 19 0.46 9.88 -9.58
CA VAL A 19 -0.56 10.84 -9.16
C VAL A 19 -0.23 11.26 -7.72
N SER A 20 -0.28 12.56 -7.43
CA SER A 20 -0.15 13.05 -6.06
C SER A 20 -1.53 13.38 -5.48
N VAL A 21 -1.79 12.88 -4.29
CA VAL A 21 -3.03 13.12 -3.53
C VAL A 21 -2.66 13.91 -2.29
N SER A 22 -3.39 15.01 -2.07
CA SER A 22 -3.28 15.85 -0.89
C SER A 22 -4.12 15.24 0.23
N VAL A 23 -3.52 15.03 1.40
CA VAL A 23 -4.10 14.25 2.51
C VAL A 23 -4.11 15.09 3.78
N PRO A 24 -5.27 15.24 4.46
CA PRO A 24 -5.33 15.99 5.71
C PRO A 24 -4.35 15.46 6.76
N THR A 25 -3.74 16.34 7.55
CA THR A 25 -2.72 15.99 8.56
C THR A 25 -3.20 15.03 9.64
N GLY A 26 -4.52 14.91 9.88
CA GLY A 26 -5.12 13.95 10.83
C GLY A 26 -5.92 12.84 10.14
N TRP A 27 -5.59 12.50 8.90
CA TRP A 27 -6.32 11.48 8.14
C TRP A 27 -5.95 10.06 8.57
N SER A 28 -6.95 9.18 8.62
CA SER A 28 -6.74 7.74 8.78
C SER A 28 -7.52 7.01 7.70
N GLY A 29 -6.89 6.04 7.05
CA GLY A 29 -7.55 5.33 5.96
C GLY A 29 -6.62 4.39 5.23
N ARG A 30 -7.10 3.91 4.09
CA ARG A 30 -6.42 2.90 3.29
C ARG A 30 -6.46 3.24 1.80
N LEU A 31 -5.40 2.86 1.11
CA LEU A 31 -5.27 2.94 -0.35
C LEU A 31 -4.94 1.54 -0.88
N TRP A 32 -5.44 1.21 -2.08
CA TRP A 32 -5.19 -0.09 -2.71
C TRP A 32 -5.23 0.03 -4.23
N GLY A 33 -4.65 -0.97 -4.92
CA GLY A 33 -4.73 -1.10 -6.37
C GLY A 33 -5.87 -2.04 -6.77
N ARG A 34 -6.60 -1.67 -7.82
CA ARG A 34 -7.57 -2.56 -8.49
C ARG A 34 -6.94 -3.09 -9.78
N THR A 35 -7.14 -4.37 -10.08
CA THR A 35 -6.58 -5.00 -11.29
C THR A 35 -7.65 -5.70 -12.11
N PHE A 36 -7.34 -5.89 -13.40
CA PHE A 36 -8.24 -6.49 -14.40
C PHE A 36 -9.62 -5.80 -14.43
N CYS A 37 -9.59 -4.47 -14.49
CA CYS A 37 -10.79 -3.66 -14.54
C CYS A 37 -11.31 -3.49 -15.96
N SER A 38 -12.63 -3.47 -16.10
CA SER A 38 -13.29 -3.18 -17.37
C SER A 38 -14.58 -2.42 -17.14
N GLN A 39 -15.00 -1.67 -18.16
CA GLN A 39 -16.33 -1.08 -18.19
C GLN A 39 -17.19 -1.88 -19.17
N ASP A 40 -18.29 -2.41 -18.67
CA ASP A 40 -19.25 -3.12 -19.51
C ASP A 40 -19.87 -2.13 -20.51
N SER A 41 -19.74 -2.43 -21.81
CA SER A 41 -20.18 -1.51 -22.88
C SER A 41 -21.69 -1.36 -23.00
N SER A 42 -22.47 -2.31 -22.44
CA SER A 42 -23.93 -2.31 -22.53
C SER A 42 -24.60 -1.59 -21.36
N THR A 43 -24.01 -1.70 -20.17
CA THR A 43 -24.54 -1.16 -18.91
C THR A 43 -23.76 0.06 -18.42
N GLY A 44 -22.55 0.29 -18.94
CA GLY A 44 -21.63 1.32 -18.46
C GLY A 44 -21.01 1.01 -17.10
N LYS A 45 -21.25 -0.17 -16.52
CA LYS A 45 -20.78 -0.55 -15.19
C LYS A 45 -19.28 -0.85 -15.21
N PHE A 46 -18.53 -0.17 -14.36
CA PHE A 46 -17.12 -0.47 -14.11
C PHE A 46 -16.98 -1.53 -13.01
N ALA A 47 -16.17 -2.55 -13.26
CA ALA A 47 -15.87 -3.61 -12.31
C ALA A 47 -14.45 -4.15 -12.49
N CYS A 48 -13.85 -4.62 -11.40
CA CYS A 48 -12.51 -5.21 -11.38
C CYS A 48 -12.52 -6.65 -10.84
N ALA A 49 -11.56 -7.47 -11.25
CA ALA A 49 -11.45 -8.84 -10.73
C ALA A 49 -10.93 -8.88 -9.29
N THR A 50 -10.07 -7.93 -8.91
CA THR A 50 -9.52 -7.79 -7.55
C THR A 50 -9.62 -6.36 -7.05
N GLY A 51 -9.80 -6.20 -5.74
CA GLY A 51 -9.90 -4.89 -5.08
C GLY A 51 -11.11 -4.06 -5.47
N ASP A 52 -12.08 -4.63 -6.20
CA ASP A 52 -13.28 -3.91 -6.63
C ASP A 52 -14.00 -3.31 -5.43
N CYS A 53 -14.49 -2.08 -5.55
CA CYS A 53 -15.18 -1.40 -4.46
C CYS A 53 -16.69 -1.39 -4.62
N GLY A 54 -17.24 -2.10 -5.62
CA GLY A 54 -18.68 -2.30 -5.79
C GLY A 54 -19.47 -1.05 -6.19
N SER A 55 -18.82 0.09 -6.41
CA SER A 55 -19.49 1.35 -6.76
C SER A 55 -20.06 1.35 -8.18
N GLY A 56 -19.59 0.45 -9.04
CA GLY A 56 -19.93 0.44 -10.47
C GLY A 56 -19.24 1.55 -11.28
N THR A 57 -18.33 2.31 -10.67
CA THR A 57 -17.60 3.42 -11.33
C THR A 57 -16.11 3.41 -10.95
N VAL A 58 -15.31 4.27 -11.58
CA VAL A 58 -13.89 4.43 -11.22
C VAL A 58 -13.74 4.98 -9.80
N GLU A 59 -14.61 5.89 -9.36
CA GLU A 59 -14.62 6.42 -8.00
C GLU A 59 -15.20 5.38 -7.01
N CYS A 60 -14.58 5.20 -5.84
CA CYS A 60 -15.09 4.25 -4.84
C CYS A 60 -16.11 4.86 -3.89
N SER A 61 -16.24 6.18 -3.83
CA SER A 61 -17.30 6.89 -3.09
C SER A 61 -17.41 6.46 -1.62
N GLY A 62 -16.27 6.10 -1.00
CA GLY A 62 -16.18 5.62 0.38
C GLY A 62 -16.34 4.12 0.59
N ALA A 63 -16.68 3.37 -0.45
CA ALA A 63 -16.70 1.91 -0.38
C ALA A 63 -15.26 1.37 -0.25
N GLY A 64 -15.12 0.28 0.51
CA GLY A 64 -13.86 -0.43 0.67
C GLY A 64 -13.58 -1.41 -0.45
N ALA A 65 -12.33 -1.88 -0.54
CA ALA A 65 -11.96 -2.98 -1.41
C ALA A 65 -12.70 -4.27 -1.03
N ALA A 66 -13.19 -5.01 -2.02
CA ALA A 66 -13.53 -6.42 -1.89
C ALA A 66 -12.24 -7.26 -1.92
N PRO A 67 -11.96 -8.06 -0.87
CA PRO A 67 -10.80 -8.96 -0.84
C PRO A 67 -10.77 -9.98 -2.01
N PRO A 68 -9.58 -10.44 -2.45
CA PRO A 68 -8.28 -10.08 -1.92
C PRO A 68 -7.76 -8.71 -2.41
N ALA A 69 -7.14 -7.95 -1.50
CA ALA A 69 -6.50 -6.68 -1.82
C ALA A 69 -5.33 -6.41 -0.88
N THR A 70 -4.16 -6.10 -1.44
CA THR A 70 -3.04 -5.54 -0.68
C THR A 70 -3.37 -4.09 -0.33
N LEU A 71 -3.24 -3.74 0.95
CA LEU A 71 -3.62 -2.41 1.47
C LEU A 71 -2.38 -1.62 1.90
N ALA A 72 -2.36 -0.32 1.60
CA ALA A 72 -1.53 0.66 2.27
C ALA A 72 -2.39 1.36 3.31
N GLU A 73 -2.05 1.22 4.58
CA GLU A 73 -2.83 1.77 5.70
C GLU A 73 -2.07 2.92 6.34
N PHE A 74 -2.79 3.97 6.74
CA PHE A 74 -2.23 5.16 7.37
C PHE A 74 -3.11 5.63 8.52
N THR A 75 -2.45 6.13 9.56
CA THR A 75 -3.02 7.01 10.59
C THR A 75 -2.04 8.15 10.81
N LEU A 76 -2.33 9.29 10.19
CA LEU A 76 -1.47 10.48 10.21
C LEU A 76 -1.69 11.30 11.48
N ASN A 77 -0.61 11.87 12.02
CA ASN A 77 -0.61 12.65 13.27
C ASN A 77 -1.35 11.93 14.42
N GLY A 78 -1.07 10.64 14.58
CA GLY A 78 -1.64 9.78 15.61
C GLY A 78 -0.99 9.96 16.98
N ALA A 79 -0.77 8.85 17.69
CA ALA A 79 -0.18 8.86 19.02
C ALA A 79 1.20 9.55 19.02
N GLY A 80 1.37 10.53 19.89
CA GLY A 80 2.63 11.31 19.99
C GLY A 80 2.89 12.24 18.80
N GLY A 81 1.89 12.52 17.96
CA GLY A 81 2.05 13.32 16.75
C GLY A 81 2.82 12.59 15.64
N LEU A 82 2.96 11.27 15.74
CA LEU A 82 3.60 10.43 14.74
C LEU A 82 2.56 9.90 13.75
N ASP A 83 2.98 9.75 12.51
CA ASP A 83 2.26 8.95 11.53
C ASP A 83 2.53 7.47 11.79
N PHE A 84 1.50 6.65 11.63
CA PHE A 84 1.56 5.21 11.64
C PHE A 84 1.16 4.72 10.25
N TYR A 85 1.97 3.85 9.66
CA TYR A 85 1.70 3.31 8.33
C TYR A 85 2.23 1.89 8.18
N ASP A 86 1.60 1.15 7.29
CA ASP A 86 1.94 -0.22 7.00
C ASP A 86 1.40 -0.67 5.63
N VAL A 87 1.98 -1.76 5.12
CA VAL A 87 1.35 -2.56 4.08
C VAL A 87 0.74 -3.79 4.72
N SER A 88 -0.51 -4.07 4.39
CA SER A 88 -1.32 -5.10 5.02
C SER A 88 -1.85 -6.12 4.03
N LEU A 89 -1.67 -7.38 4.39
CA LEU A 89 -2.15 -8.58 3.68
C LEU A 89 -3.24 -9.30 4.49
N VAL A 90 -3.80 -8.64 5.50
CA VAL A 90 -4.91 -9.16 6.32
C VAL A 90 -6.14 -9.44 5.44
N ASP A 91 -6.39 -8.56 4.48
CA ASP A 91 -7.43 -8.69 3.45
C ASP A 91 -6.89 -9.43 2.20
N GLY A 92 -5.77 -10.13 2.30
CA GLY A 92 -5.13 -10.87 1.21
C GLY A 92 -4.19 -10.04 0.34
N TYR A 93 -3.84 -10.59 -0.82
CA TYR A 93 -2.88 -10.04 -1.76
C TYR A 93 -3.45 -10.01 -3.17
N ASN A 94 -3.17 -8.96 -3.94
CA ASN A 94 -3.48 -8.93 -5.38
C ASN A 94 -2.34 -8.38 -6.24
N LEU A 95 -1.60 -7.38 -5.75
CA LEU A 95 -0.43 -6.82 -6.41
C LEU A 95 0.64 -6.41 -5.39
N PRO A 96 1.93 -6.40 -5.78
CA PRO A 96 2.98 -5.98 -4.86
C PRO A 96 2.93 -4.47 -4.65
N MET A 97 3.27 -4.05 -3.44
CA MET A 97 3.12 -2.69 -2.95
C MET A 97 4.27 -2.32 -2.01
N LEU A 98 4.73 -1.08 -2.11
CA LEU A 98 5.75 -0.49 -1.25
C LEU A 98 5.31 0.90 -0.79
N ILE A 99 5.49 1.21 0.49
CA ILE A 99 5.38 2.56 1.05
C ILE A 99 6.78 3.05 1.40
N THR A 100 7.19 4.18 0.83
CA THR A 100 8.47 4.82 1.10
C THR A 100 8.25 6.25 1.61
N PRO A 101 8.50 6.53 2.90
CA PRO A 101 8.49 7.89 3.42
C PRO A 101 9.51 8.77 2.69
N GLN A 102 9.15 10.03 2.46
CA GLN A 102 9.99 11.06 1.84
C GLN A 102 10.35 12.10 2.92
N GLY A 103 11.61 12.10 3.35
CA GLY A 103 12.05 12.91 4.47
C GLY A 103 11.49 12.43 5.81
N GLY A 104 11.06 13.38 6.64
CA GLY A 104 10.58 13.13 8.00
C GLY A 104 11.67 12.85 9.04
N VAL A 105 11.23 12.61 10.27
CA VAL A 105 12.09 12.35 11.44
C VAL A 105 11.63 11.09 12.18
N GLY A 106 12.58 10.35 12.73
CA GLY A 106 12.33 9.08 13.44
C GLY A 106 12.73 7.87 12.60
N ASN A 107 11.96 6.78 12.70
CA ASN A 107 12.30 5.52 12.03
C ASN A 107 12.13 5.62 10.50
N CYS A 108 10.99 6.15 10.04
CA CYS A 108 10.73 6.49 8.63
C CYS A 108 11.15 5.38 7.65
N SER A 109 10.91 4.14 8.05
CA SER A 109 11.34 2.93 7.38
C SER A 109 10.40 2.55 6.25
N THR A 110 10.95 2.21 5.08
CA THR A 110 10.16 1.65 3.97
C THR A 110 9.45 0.36 4.38
N THR A 111 8.21 0.14 3.97
CA THR A 111 7.45 -1.09 4.25
C THR A 111 6.72 -1.59 3.02
N GLY A 112 6.47 -2.90 2.92
CA GLY A 112 5.84 -3.45 1.74
C GLY A 112 5.93 -4.95 1.55
N CYS A 113 5.34 -5.37 0.44
CA CYS A 113 5.35 -6.72 -0.10
C CYS A 113 5.70 -6.62 -1.58
N VAL A 114 6.96 -6.87 -1.94
CA VAL A 114 7.50 -6.63 -3.30
C VAL A 114 7.59 -7.88 -4.17
N VAL A 115 7.28 -9.05 -3.58
CA VAL A 115 7.29 -10.33 -4.29
C VAL A 115 5.93 -10.61 -4.90
N ASP A 116 5.92 -11.33 -6.01
CA ASP A 116 4.67 -11.82 -6.59
C ASP A 116 4.16 -13.08 -5.86
N LEU A 117 3.13 -12.89 -5.02
CA LEU A 117 2.47 -13.96 -4.29
C LEU A 117 1.43 -14.71 -5.12
N ASN A 118 0.99 -14.21 -6.27
CA ASN A 118 -0.06 -14.85 -7.06
C ASN A 118 0.41 -16.21 -7.61
N GLY A 119 1.65 -16.29 -8.10
CA GLY A 119 2.24 -17.54 -8.60
C GLY A 119 2.52 -18.60 -7.53
N SER A 120 2.71 -18.19 -6.27
CA SER A 120 3.00 -19.09 -5.15
C SER A 120 1.82 -19.28 -4.18
N CYS A 121 0.67 -18.70 -4.48
CA CYS A 121 -0.52 -18.75 -3.64
C CYS A 121 -0.98 -20.21 -3.42
N PRO A 122 -1.21 -20.66 -2.17
CA PRO A 122 -1.80 -21.96 -1.88
C PRO A 122 -3.14 -22.15 -2.60
N ASN A 123 -3.43 -23.35 -3.08
CA ASN A 123 -4.56 -23.61 -3.98
C ASN A 123 -5.91 -23.20 -3.37
N GLU A 124 -6.10 -23.46 -2.10
CA GLU A 124 -7.26 -23.12 -1.29
C GLU A 124 -7.44 -21.61 -1.06
N LEU A 125 -6.41 -20.80 -1.32
CA LEU A 125 -6.44 -19.35 -1.20
C LEU A 125 -6.51 -18.62 -2.55
N LYS A 126 -6.39 -19.34 -3.69
CA LYS A 126 -6.34 -18.71 -5.01
C LYS A 126 -7.65 -17.99 -5.34
N LYS A 127 -7.54 -16.72 -5.72
CA LYS A 127 -8.56 -16.00 -6.48
C LYS A 127 -8.25 -16.20 -7.96
N MET A 128 -9.12 -16.94 -8.64
CA MET A 128 -9.08 -17.09 -10.10
C MET A 128 -9.87 -15.97 -10.76
N MET A 129 -9.46 -15.56 -11.95
CA MET A 129 -10.18 -14.53 -12.73
C MET A 129 -11.59 -14.99 -13.10
N ASN A 130 -11.70 -16.23 -13.54
CA ASN A 130 -12.95 -16.93 -13.85
C ASN A 130 -12.71 -18.44 -13.72
N SER A 131 -13.76 -19.25 -13.87
CA SER A 131 -13.70 -20.71 -13.74
C SER A 131 -12.89 -21.41 -14.84
N LEU A 132 -12.54 -20.71 -15.92
CA LEU A 132 -11.78 -21.23 -17.05
C LEU A 132 -10.30 -20.81 -17.00
N SER A 133 -9.95 -19.83 -16.17
CA SER A 133 -8.58 -19.35 -16.03
C SER A 133 -7.75 -20.33 -15.20
N SER A 134 -6.54 -20.62 -15.66
CA SER A 134 -5.50 -21.30 -14.90
C SER A 134 -4.66 -20.34 -14.05
N GLU A 135 -4.85 -19.03 -14.24
CA GLU A 135 -4.03 -18.00 -13.60
C GLU A 135 -4.71 -17.45 -12.33
N CYS A 136 -3.95 -17.47 -11.24
CA CYS A 136 -4.32 -16.84 -9.99
C CYS A 136 -4.09 -15.33 -10.11
N VAL A 137 -5.13 -14.53 -9.92
CA VAL A 137 -5.06 -13.06 -10.03
C VAL A 137 -4.99 -12.37 -8.66
N GLY A 138 -5.06 -13.14 -7.58
CA GLY A 138 -4.98 -12.68 -6.20
C GLY A 138 -4.92 -13.85 -5.23
N CYS A 139 -4.39 -13.64 -4.03
CA CYS A 139 -4.32 -14.63 -2.97
C CYS A 139 -5.14 -14.17 -1.76
N LYS A 140 -6.21 -14.89 -1.45
CA LYS A 140 -7.05 -14.63 -0.27
C LYS A 140 -6.25 -14.83 1.01
N SER A 141 -6.55 -14.04 2.03
CA SER A 141 -6.15 -14.42 3.39
C SER A 141 -6.97 -15.62 3.86
N ALA A 142 -6.52 -16.30 4.91
CA ALA A 142 -7.28 -17.41 5.49
C ALA A 142 -8.63 -16.96 6.09
N CYS A 143 -8.72 -15.72 6.58
CA CYS A 143 -9.99 -15.18 7.04
C CYS A 143 -10.99 -15.08 5.88
N GLU A 144 -10.58 -14.51 4.75
CA GLU A 144 -11.42 -14.39 3.56
C GLU A 144 -11.77 -15.76 2.94
N ALA A 145 -10.85 -16.72 2.99
CA ALA A 145 -11.08 -18.03 2.41
C ALA A 145 -12.02 -18.92 3.25
N PHE A 146 -11.93 -18.84 4.58
CA PHE A 146 -12.56 -19.83 5.47
C PHE A 146 -13.56 -19.24 6.47
N GLY A 147 -13.47 -17.95 6.80
CA GLY A 147 -14.33 -17.30 7.80
C GLY A 147 -14.19 -17.82 9.24
N ASP A 148 -13.21 -18.71 9.50
CA ASP A 148 -12.97 -19.27 10.84
C ASP A 148 -12.49 -18.15 11.79
N PRO A 149 -13.10 -17.98 12.98
CA PRO A 149 -12.70 -16.98 13.96
C PRO A 149 -11.21 -16.98 14.29
N LYS A 150 -10.52 -18.13 14.23
CA LYS A 150 -9.07 -18.22 14.47
C LYS A 150 -8.23 -17.53 13.40
N TYR A 151 -8.74 -17.41 12.17
CA TYR A 151 -8.07 -16.69 11.07
C TYR A 151 -8.48 -15.23 11.02
N CYS A 152 -9.73 -14.94 11.39
CA CYS A 152 -10.28 -13.59 11.39
C CYS A 152 -10.02 -12.81 12.69
N CYS A 153 -9.40 -13.45 13.69
CA CYS A 153 -9.16 -12.88 15.01
C CYS A 153 -10.43 -12.28 15.64
N SER A 154 -11.50 -13.06 15.66
CA SER A 154 -12.81 -12.64 16.16
C SER A 154 -13.32 -13.61 17.24
N GLY A 155 -14.37 -13.20 17.97
CA GLY A 155 -14.95 -14.02 19.05
C GLY A 155 -13.90 -14.39 20.11
N SER A 156 -13.73 -15.69 20.36
CA SER A 156 -12.72 -16.21 21.32
C SER A 156 -11.27 -15.91 20.91
N TYR A 157 -11.04 -15.52 19.66
CA TYR A 157 -9.73 -15.16 19.10
C TYR A 157 -9.58 -13.63 18.95
N ALA A 158 -10.40 -12.83 19.64
CA ALA A 158 -10.40 -11.37 19.50
C ALA A 158 -9.28 -10.63 20.26
N THR A 159 -8.22 -11.31 20.71
CA THR A 159 -7.07 -10.66 21.34
C THR A 159 -5.75 -11.19 20.78
N PRO A 160 -4.64 -10.43 20.88
CA PRO A 160 -3.31 -10.92 20.50
C PRO A 160 -2.89 -12.18 21.27
N ASP A 161 -3.41 -12.37 22.49
CA ASP A 161 -3.14 -13.54 23.31
C ASP A 161 -3.83 -14.80 22.79
N THR A 162 -4.98 -14.67 22.14
CA THR A 162 -5.77 -15.81 21.65
C THR A 162 -5.65 -16.03 20.15
N CYS A 163 -5.47 -14.99 19.32
CA CYS A 163 -5.21 -15.16 17.88
C CYS A 163 -3.71 -15.27 17.60
N LYS A 164 -3.26 -16.48 17.28
CA LYS A 164 -1.84 -16.76 16.98
C LYS A 164 -1.61 -16.88 15.47
N PRO A 165 -0.36 -16.67 15.01
CA PRO A 165 0.01 -16.96 13.63
C PRO A 165 -0.37 -18.40 13.22
N THR A 166 -0.78 -18.56 11.97
CA THR A 166 -1.17 -19.85 11.38
C THR A 166 -0.24 -20.19 10.21
N GLU A 167 -0.38 -21.39 9.64
CA GLU A 167 0.37 -21.77 8.44
C GLU A 167 0.15 -20.80 7.26
N TYR A 168 -1.08 -20.28 7.13
CA TYR A 168 -1.46 -19.32 6.10
C TYR A 168 -0.89 -17.91 6.35
N SER A 169 -1.04 -17.35 7.56
CA SER A 169 -0.43 -16.05 7.83
C SER A 169 1.10 -16.12 7.78
N SER A 170 1.69 -17.25 8.18
CA SER A 170 3.13 -17.49 8.05
C SER A 170 3.58 -17.57 6.59
N PHE A 171 2.74 -18.03 5.65
CA PHE A 171 3.03 -17.97 4.22
C PHE A 171 3.23 -16.52 3.76
N PHE A 172 2.26 -15.65 4.05
CA PHE A 172 2.37 -14.22 3.75
C PHE A 172 3.58 -13.58 4.45
N LYS A 173 3.80 -13.90 5.73
CA LYS A 173 4.90 -13.30 6.50
C LYS A 173 6.28 -13.67 5.99
N ARG A 174 6.49 -14.93 5.61
CA ARG A 174 7.78 -15.38 5.05
C ARG A 174 8.11 -14.68 3.74
N ALA A 175 7.10 -14.47 2.90
CA ALA A 175 7.25 -13.79 1.63
C ALA A 175 7.43 -12.27 1.81
N CYS A 176 6.71 -11.67 2.75
CA CYS A 176 6.64 -10.24 2.97
C CYS A 176 6.84 -9.90 4.46
N PRO A 177 8.08 -10.01 4.98
CA PRO A 177 8.36 -9.90 6.42
C PRO A 177 8.11 -8.50 7.00
N ARG A 178 8.01 -7.48 6.15
CA ARG A 178 7.71 -6.10 6.55
C ARG A 178 6.22 -5.75 6.40
N ALA A 179 5.38 -6.66 5.94
CA ALA A 179 3.94 -6.45 5.83
C ALA A 179 3.18 -7.16 6.97
N TYR A 180 2.00 -6.65 7.30
CA TYR A 180 1.04 -7.33 8.16
C TYR A 180 0.54 -8.60 7.46
N SER A 181 0.65 -9.74 8.14
CA SER A 181 0.17 -11.03 7.62
C SER A 181 -1.14 -11.52 8.23
N TYR A 182 -1.53 -10.96 9.38
CA TYR A 182 -2.79 -11.18 10.09
C TYR A 182 -3.05 -10.02 11.07
N ALA A 183 -4.24 -9.98 11.69
CA ALA A 183 -4.73 -8.80 12.42
C ALA A 183 -3.86 -8.32 13.61
N TYR A 184 -3.06 -9.20 14.24
CA TYR A 184 -2.21 -8.84 15.39
C TYR A 184 -0.72 -9.00 15.11
N ASP A 185 -0.29 -8.81 13.86
CA ASP A 185 1.12 -8.85 13.44
C ASP A 185 1.86 -7.52 13.71
N ASP A 186 1.74 -6.97 14.92
CA ASP A 186 2.15 -5.59 15.22
C ASP A 186 3.67 -5.38 15.33
N GLY A 187 4.38 -6.34 15.92
CA GLY A 187 5.78 -6.18 16.34
C GLY A 187 6.80 -5.99 15.23
N THR A 188 6.46 -6.30 13.98
CA THR A 188 7.36 -6.14 12.82
C THR A 188 6.74 -5.43 11.63
N SER A 189 5.48 -5.00 11.74
CA SER A 189 4.68 -4.56 10.61
C SER A 189 4.12 -3.15 10.76
N THR A 190 4.20 -2.55 11.95
CA THR A 190 3.85 -1.13 12.15
C THR A 190 5.08 -0.26 12.03
N PHE A 191 5.00 0.77 11.20
CA PHE A 191 6.08 1.72 11.00
C PHE A 191 5.61 3.12 11.38
N THR A 192 6.55 3.91 11.91
CA THR A 192 6.27 5.28 12.33
C THR A 192 7.22 6.27 11.68
N CYS A 193 6.71 7.48 11.44
CA CYS A 193 7.49 8.61 10.95
C CYS A 193 6.85 9.92 11.41
N GLY A 194 7.65 10.94 11.66
CA GLY A 194 7.16 12.28 11.94
C GLY A 194 7.34 13.19 10.73
N SER A 195 6.29 13.91 10.34
CA SER A 195 6.37 14.98 9.32
C SER A 195 6.98 14.54 7.98
N ALA A 196 6.51 13.42 7.42
CA ALA A 196 6.94 12.94 6.11
C ALA A 196 5.83 13.07 5.07
N ASP A 197 6.23 13.19 3.81
CA ASP A 197 5.38 12.81 2.68
C ASP A 197 5.59 11.32 2.38
N TYR A 198 4.75 10.71 1.56
CA TYR A 198 4.84 9.26 1.27
C TYR A 198 4.75 8.95 -0.20
N VAL A 199 5.50 7.94 -0.65
CA VAL A 199 5.35 7.35 -1.98
C VAL A 199 4.81 5.93 -1.85
N ILE A 200 3.66 5.66 -2.44
CA ILE A 200 3.11 4.31 -2.62
C ILE A 200 3.49 3.85 -4.02
N THR A 201 4.27 2.78 -4.12
CA THR A 201 4.64 2.17 -5.40
C THR A 201 3.92 0.85 -5.58
N PHE A 202 3.12 0.74 -6.63
CA PHE A 202 2.59 -0.53 -7.13
C PHE A 202 3.60 -1.19 -8.06
N CYS A 203 3.70 -2.51 -7.94
CA CYS A 203 4.63 -3.33 -8.72
C CYS A 203 6.10 -2.87 -8.62
N PRO A 204 6.62 -2.55 -7.42
CA PRO A 204 7.98 -2.06 -7.25
C PRO A 204 8.99 -3.06 -7.83
N VAL A 205 9.95 -2.56 -8.61
CA VAL A 205 11.11 -3.37 -8.99
C VAL A 205 11.94 -3.63 -7.73
N PRO A 206 12.37 -4.87 -7.45
CA PRO A 206 13.33 -5.13 -6.40
C PRO A 206 14.57 -4.28 -6.66
N SER A 207 14.83 -3.31 -5.79
CA SER A 207 16.05 -2.52 -5.89
C SER A 207 17.19 -3.41 -5.41
N ASP A 208 18.07 -3.84 -6.31
CA ASP A 208 19.43 -4.20 -5.89
C ASP A 208 19.96 -3.03 -5.05
N SER A 209 20.45 -3.33 -3.85
CA SER A 209 20.73 -2.36 -2.77
C SER A 209 21.58 -1.16 -3.24
N PRO A 210 21.50 0.01 -2.56
CA PRO A 210 22.22 1.20 -2.98
C PRO A 210 23.73 0.95 -2.97
N LYS A 211 24.33 0.93 -4.17
CA LYS A 211 25.78 1.01 -4.33
C LYS A 211 26.20 2.38 -3.82
N SER A 212 26.91 2.40 -2.68
CA SER A 212 27.55 3.58 -2.11
C SER A 212 28.38 4.30 -3.19
N PRO A 213 28.25 5.62 -3.40
CA PRO A 213 29.17 6.33 -4.26
C PRO A 213 30.44 6.65 -3.46
N GLY A 214 31.47 5.84 -3.69
CA GLY A 214 32.84 6.18 -3.35
C GLY A 214 33.41 7.22 -4.31
N GLY A 215 33.91 8.32 -3.75
CA GLY A 215 35.16 9.02 -4.11
C GLY A 215 35.32 9.65 -5.50
N GLY A 216 35.56 10.97 -5.51
CA GLY A 216 36.20 11.64 -6.64
C GLY A 216 36.17 13.16 -6.57
N ALA A 217 37.30 13.77 -6.19
CA ALA A 217 37.51 15.21 -6.03
C ALA A 217 37.53 15.99 -7.37
N GLY A 218 37.19 17.28 -7.29
CA GLY A 218 37.37 18.26 -8.37
C GLY A 218 37.13 19.69 -7.88
N ASP A 219 38.17 20.51 -7.96
CA ASP A 219 38.40 21.84 -7.38
C ASP A 219 37.66 22.99 -8.13
N GLY A 220 37.49 24.14 -7.48
CA GLY A 220 36.98 25.37 -8.14
C GLY A 220 36.32 26.40 -7.22
N SER A 221 37.13 27.23 -6.56
CA SER A 221 36.68 28.43 -5.82
C SER A 221 36.25 29.57 -6.76
N SER A 222 35.14 30.26 -6.46
CA SER A 222 35.05 31.73 -6.55
C SER A 222 33.82 32.26 -5.80
N ALA A 223 34.06 33.19 -4.88
CA ALA A 223 33.05 33.95 -4.16
C ALA A 223 32.27 34.90 -5.10
N THR A 224 31.05 35.31 -4.72
CA THR A 224 30.69 36.70 -4.33
C THR A 224 29.19 36.80 -3.99
N SER A 225 28.89 37.68 -3.02
CA SER A 225 27.64 38.43 -2.81
C SER A 225 26.50 37.82 -1.99
N ARG A 226 26.44 38.27 -0.73
CA ARG A 226 25.29 38.23 0.16
C ARG A 226 24.09 38.98 -0.45
N GLY A 227 22.98 38.28 -0.63
CA GLY A 227 21.63 38.86 -0.70
C GLY A 227 20.81 38.30 0.45
N VAL A 228 20.59 39.11 1.48
CA VAL A 228 19.66 38.80 2.57
C VAL A 228 18.25 38.92 1.97
N LEU A 229 17.62 37.79 1.66
CA LEU A 229 16.20 37.74 1.40
C LEU A 229 15.51 37.36 2.72
N THR A 230 14.72 38.31 3.19
CA THR A 230 13.84 38.20 4.36
C THR A 230 12.94 36.98 4.22
N ASN A 231 13.05 36.07 5.18
CA ASN A 231 12.23 34.88 5.29
C ASN A 231 10.79 35.31 5.64
N SER A 232 9.92 35.40 4.63
CA SER A 232 8.47 35.42 4.88
C SER A 232 8.06 34.01 5.30
N PRO A 233 7.33 33.81 6.41
CA PRO A 233 6.82 32.50 6.76
C PRO A 233 5.81 32.10 5.67
N SER A 234 6.17 31.10 4.87
CA SER A 234 5.23 30.43 3.99
C SER A 234 4.06 29.90 4.83
N PRO A 235 2.81 29.94 4.33
CA PRO A 235 1.68 29.42 5.07
C PRO A 235 1.96 27.93 5.34
N PHE A 236 1.85 27.51 6.60
CA PHE A 236 1.92 26.11 6.98
C PHE A 236 1.05 25.30 6.02
N LEU A 237 1.65 24.40 5.24
CA LEU A 237 0.90 23.44 4.44
C LEU A 237 0.08 22.59 5.41
N THR A 238 -1.24 22.78 5.43
CA THR A 238 -2.17 22.02 6.28
C THR A 238 -2.43 20.60 5.76
N SER A 239 -1.57 20.09 4.88
CA SER A 239 -1.79 18.86 4.13
C SER A 239 -0.47 18.16 3.84
N LEU A 240 -0.45 16.83 3.95
CA LEU A 240 0.62 15.95 3.51
C LEU A 240 0.38 15.52 2.06
N ILE A 241 1.44 15.09 1.37
CA ILE A 241 1.36 14.55 0.02
C ILE A 241 1.62 13.04 0.06
N ILE A 242 0.69 12.27 -0.50
CA ILE A 242 0.93 10.88 -0.87
C ILE A 242 1.02 10.80 -2.40
N THR A 243 2.20 10.46 -2.91
CA THR A 243 2.41 10.19 -4.33
C THR A 243 2.22 8.71 -4.59
N ILE A 244 1.31 8.37 -5.50
CA ILE A 244 1.00 7.00 -5.90
C ILE A 244 1.63 6.76 -7.27
N LEU A 245 2.45 5.74 -7.40
CA LEU A 245 3.23 5.42 -8.59
C LEU A 245 2.96 3.98 -9.03
N ALA A 246 2.74 3.78 -10.33
CA ALA A 246 2.75 2.45 -10.94
C ALA A 246 4.09 2.28 -11.66
N ALA A 247 4.95 1.39 -11.18
CA ALA A 247 6.23 1.16 -11.84
C ALA A 247 6.02 0.55 -13.23
N VAL A 248 6.96 0.81 -14.15
CA VAL A 248 7.01 0.11 -15.44
C VAL A 248 7.52 -1.30 -15.16
N TRP A 249 6.60 -2.21 -14.83
CA TRP A 249 6.92 -3.62 -14.76
C TRP A 249 6.64 -4.25 -16.12
N ASP A 250 7.56 -5.08 -16.62
CA ASP A 250 7.37 -5.84 -17.84
C ASP A 250 6.18 -6.79 -17.62
N MET A 251 4.98 -6.40 -18.06
CA MET A 251 3.74 -7.20 -18.01
C MET A 251 3.81 -8.46 -18.88
N LYS A 252 5.01 -9.00 -19.13
CA LYS A 252 5.23 -10.27 -19.85
C LYS A 252 4.78 -11.51 -19.08
N GLN A 253 4.26 -11.36 -17.86
CA GLN A 253 3.77 -12.47 -17.04
C GLN A 253 2.24 -12.47 -16.86
N LEU A 254 1.50 -11.53 -17.48
CA LEU A 254 0.03 -11.48 -17.45
C LEU A 254 -0.56 -11.72 -18.86
N HIS A 255 -0.15 -12.81 -19.51
CA HIS A 255 -0.68 -13.29 -20.79
C HIS A 255 -1.46 -14.59 -20.61
#